data_AF-A0AA38J418-F1
#
_entry.id   AF-A0AA38J418-F1
#
_cell.length_a   1.000
_cell.length_b   1.000
_cell.length_c   1.000
_cell.angle_alpha   90.00
_cell.angle_beta   90.00
_cell.angle_gamma   90.00
#
_symmetry.space_group_name_H-M   'P 1'
#
loop_
_entity.id
_entity.type
_entity.pdbx_description
1 polymer ?
#
loop_
_entity_poly.entity_id
_entity_poly.type
_entity_poly.pdbx_seq_one_letter_code
_entity_poly.pdbx_strand_id
1 'polypeptide(L)'
;MTPMNHPRYDATDSPFKDTSKGELFRSAVDLFDEKALLWYRSIKPSASSWDQPVQGSGFKARFFAPDYDQKLLKEIHNRTQAFRESVILYLTMRNLFNRLSDIPSEISHLHLNRRNLLPAFQTHLALHDIKTFTQLSDICTTVERVLDS
;
A
#
# COMPACT_ATOMS: atom_id res chain seq x y z
N MET A 1 -10.63 -38.92 21.87
CA MET A 1 -10.47 -37.53 21.40
C MET A 1 -9.02 -37.35 21.01
N THR A 2 -8.74 -37.34 19.71
CA THR A 2 -7.38 -37.21 19.16
C THR A 2 -7.17 -35.73 18.82
N PRO A 3 -6.07 -35.08 19.24
CA PRO A 3 -5.88 -33.66 18.97
C PRO A 3 -5.60 -33.45 17.48
N MET A 4 -6.37 -32.53 16.89
CA MET A 4 -6.25 -32.11 15.49
C MET A 4 -4.97 -31.27 15.36
N ASN A 5 -3.99 -31.82 14.66
CA ASN A 5 -2.72 -31.17 14.37
C ASN A 5 -2.96 -30.14 13.26
N HIS A 6 -3.04 -28.85 13.60
CA HIS A 6 -3.10 -27.79 12.59
C HIS A 6 -1.72 -27.70 11.90
N PRO A 7 -1.66 -27.81 10.55
CA PRO A 7 -0.39 -27.64 9.86
C PRO A 7 0.13 -26.22 10.08
N ARG A 8 1.37 -26.12 10.57
CA ARG A 8 2.12 -24.86 10.59
C ARG A 8 2.26 -24.41 9.13
N TYR A 9 1.81 -23.21 8.83
CA TYR A 9 2.08 -22.57 7.55
C TYR A 9 3.60 -22.35 7.45
N ASP A 10 4.26 -23.14 6.60
CA ASP A 10 5.66 -22.95 6.24
C ASP A 10 5.71 -21.89 5.13
N ALA A 11 6.28 -20.72 5.43
CA ALA A 11 6.37 -19.61 4.48
C ALA A 11 7.22 -19.94 3.23
N THR A 12 7.90 -21.09 3.21
CA THR A 12 8.68 -21.56 2.05
C THR A 12 7.85 -22.28 0.99
N ASP A 13 6.60 -22.66 1.28
CA ASP A 13 5.73 -23.42 0.39
C ASP A 13 4.62 -22.54 -0.22
N SER A 14 5.00 -21.35 -0.67
CA SER A 14 4.11 -20.48 -1.44
C SER A 14 3.81 -21.15 -2.79
N PRO A 15 2.54 -21.45 -3.13
CA PRO A 15 2.18 -21.95 -4.47
C PRO A 15 2.42 -20.91 -5.58
N PHE A 16 2.76 -19.69 -5.20
CA PHE A 16 3.10 -18.61 -6.11
C PHE A 16 4.60 -18.65 -6.40
N LYS A 17 4.94 -19.11 -7.60
CA LYS A 17 6.31 -19.10 -8.13
C LYS A 17 6.82 -17.66 -8.21
N ASP A 18 7.90 -17.37 -7.49
CA ASP A 18 8.70 -16.16 -7.72
C ASP A 18 9.17 -16.17 -9.19
N THR A 19 8.59 -15.26 -9.97
CA THR A 19 8.82 -15.18 -11.42
C THR A 19 9.81 -14.06 -11.68
N SER A 20 10.87 -14.36 -12.44
CA SER A 20 11.87 -13.34 -12.77
C SER A 20 11.25 -12.22 -13.61
N LYS A 21 11.76 -10.99 -13.49
CA LYS A 21 11.30 -9.86 -14.33
C LYS A 21 11.35 -10.18 -15.84
N GLY A 22 12.33 -10.98 -16.26
CA GLY A 22 12.45 -11.41 -17.66
C GLY A 22 11.36 -12.40 -18.08
N GLU A 23 10.98 -13.35 -17.21
CA GLU A 23 9.83 -14.22 -17.46
C GLU A 23 8.53 -13.42 -17.51
N LEU A 24 8.33 -12.50 -16.55
CA LEU A 24 7.16 -11.63 -16.49
C LEU A 24 7.02 -10.77 -17.76
N PHE A 25 8.11 -10.21 -18.26
CA PHE A 25 8.11 -9.48 -19.54
C PHE A 25 7.74 -10.41 -20.71
N ARG A 26 8.25 -11.64 -20.76
CA ARG A 26 7.89 -12.57 -21.84
C ARG A 26 6.42 -12.98 -21.82
N SER A 27 5.86 -13.22 -20.63
CA SER A 27 4.48 -13.69 -20.43
C SER A 27 3.44 -12.59 -20.29
N ALA A 28 3.82 -11.30 -20.31
CA ALA A 28 2.86 -10.20 -20.15
C ALA A 28 1.78 -10.12 -21.24
N VAL A 29 2.00 -10.77 -22.39
CA VAL A 29 0.95 -10.95 -23.42
C VAL A 29 -0.23 -11.78 -22.92
N ASP A 30 -0.02 -12.63 -21.91
CA ASP A 30 -1.05 -13.48 -21.30
C ASP A 30 -1.75 -12.77 -20.13
N LEU A 31 -1.17 -11.65 -19.64
CA LEU A 31 -1.71 -10.85 -18.52
C LEU A 31 -2.58 -9.69 -18.99
N PHE A 32 -2.29 -9.14 -20.17
CA PHE A 32 -3.00 -8.00 -20.70
C PHE A 32 -4.07 -8.42 -21.71
N ASP A 33 -5.17 -7.68 -21.73
CA ASP A 33 -6.21 -7.82 -22.73
C ASP A 33 -6.47 -6.49 -23.47
N GLU A 34 -7.14 -6.59 -24.62
CA GLU A 34 -7.61 -5.47 -25.44
C GLU A 34 -6.55 -4.35 -25.65
N LYS A 35 -6.84 -3.14 -25.14
CA LYS A 35 -6.02 -1.93 -25.30
C LYS A 35 -4.68 -2.05 -24.61
N ALA A 36 -4.61 -2.76 -23.47
CA ALA A 36 -3.36 -2.99 -22.75
C ALA A 36 -2.45 -3.94 -23.54
N LEU A 37 -3.03 -4.98 -24.15
CA LEU A 37 -2.28 -5.92 -24.99
C LEU A 37 -1.75 -5.24 -26.26
N LEU A 38 -2.57 -4.41 -26.93
CA LEU A 38 -2.15 -3.67 -28.12
C LEU A 38 -0.99 -2.71 -27.81
N TRP A 39 -1.12 -1.95 -26.73
CA TRP A 39 -0.04 -1.07 -26.25
C TRP A 39 1.22 -1.87 -25.95
N TYR A 40 1.12 -2.98 -25.21
CA TYR A 40 2.28 -3.80 -24.87
C TYR A 40 2.99 -4.35 -26.11
N ARG A 41 2.22 -4.83 -27.10
CA ARG A 41 2.77 -5.28 -28.40
C ARG A 41 3.49 -4.16 -29.16
N SER A 42 3.03 -2.91 -29.08
CA SER A 42 3.68 -1.79 -29.76
C SER A 42 5.03 -1.38 -29.17
N ILE A 43 5.22 -1.57 -27.85
CA ILE A 43 6.46 -1.17 -27.16
C ILE A 43 7.45 -2.31 -27.00
N LYS A 44 6.99 -3.56 -27.07
CA LYS A 44 7.82 -4.77 -26.91
C LYS A 44 9.06 -4.82 -27.83
N PRO A 45 9.00 -4.38 -29.11
CA PRO A 45 10.19 -4.35 -29.96
C PRO A 45 11.27 -3.36 -29.50
N SER A 46 10.86 -2.29 -28.81
CA SER A 46 11.76 -1.22 -28.34
C SER A 46 12.18 -1.36 -26.87
N ALA A 47 11.48 -2.16 -26.08
CA ALA A 47 11.77 -2.36 -24.66
C ALA A 47 12.58 -3.64 -24.43
N SER A 48 13.68 -3.53 -23.70
CA SER A 48 14.58 -4.67 -23.39
C SER A 48 14.35 -5.30 -22.01
N SER A 49 13.52 -4.67 -21.16
CA SER A 49 13.27 -5.13 -19.80
C SER A 49 11.87 -4.76 -19.33
N TRP A 50 11.39 -5.45 -18.29
CA TRP A 50 10.11 -5.17 -17.61
C TRP A 50 10.02 -3.75 -17.05
N ASP A 51 11.16 -3.19 -16.63
CA ASP A 51 11.20 -1.91 -15.92
C ASP A 51 10.93 -0.73 -16.86
N GLN A 52 11.31 -0.80 -18.13
CA GLN A 52 11.06 0.32 -19.06
C GLN A 52 9.56 0.56 -19.36
N PRO A 53 8.74 -0.46 -19.67
CA PRO A 53 7.30 -0.30 -19.84
C PRO A 53 6.53 0.02 -18.56
N VAL A 54 6.92 -0.62 -17.44
CA VAL A 54 6.09 -0.71 -16.24
C VAL A 54 6.56 0.24 -15.13
N GLN A 55 7.87 0.43 -14.95
CA GLN A 55 8.40 1.41 -13.98
C GLN A 55 8.52 2.82 -14.58
N GLY A 56 8.86 2.93 -15.87
CA GLY A 56 9.05 4.21 -16.54
C GLY A 56 7.75 4.88 -16.95
N SER A 57 6.83 5.15 -16.01
CA SER A 57 5.58 5.91 -16.16
C SER A 57 4.67 5.61 -17.35
N GLY A 58 5.00 4.70 -18.27
CA GLY A 58 4.32 4.49 -19.55
C GLY A 58 2.99 3.77 -19.37
N PHE A 59 2.96 2.75 -18.51
CA PHE A 59 1.70 2.09 -18.16
C PHE A 59 0.78 3.04 -17.37
N LYS A 60 1.27 3.67 -16.29
CA LYS A 60 0.48 4.62 -15.50
C LYS A 60 0.01 5.81 -16.36
N ALA A 61 0.89 6.45 -17.11
CA ALA A 61 0.53 7.60 -17.96
C ALA A 61 -0.47 7.22 -19.07
N ARG A 62 -0.47 5.97 -19.53
CA ARG A 62 -1.38 5.54 -20.59
C ARG A 62 -2.74 5.08 -20.09
N PHE A 63 -2.78 4.42 -18.93
CA PHE A 63 -3.98 3.75 -18.43
C PHE A 63 -4.59 4.40 -17.19
N PHE A 64 -3.85 5.28 -16.50
CA PHE A 64 -4.38 6.01 -15.36
C PHE A 64 -4.90 7.36 -15.85
N ALA A 65 -5.84 7.93 -15.10
CA ALA A 65 -6.31 9.28 -15.37
C ALA A 65 -5.16 10.28 -15.19
N PRO A 66 -5.08 11.36 -16.00
CA PRO A 66 -4.02 12.37 -15.87
C PRO A 66 -3.96 13.01 -14.47
N ASP A 67 -5.09 13.04 -13.77
CA ASP A 67 -5.26 13.57 -12.41
C ASP A 67 -5.27 12.48 -11.33
N TYR A 68 -4.79 11.27 -11.64
CA TYR A 68 -4.82 10.13 -10.71
C TYR A 68 -4.13 10.46 -9.37
N ASP A 69 -2.90 10.99 -9.40
CA ASP A 69 -2.17 11.33 -8.18
C ASP A 69 -2.89 12.44 -7.39
N GLN A 70 -3.51 13.41 -8.08
CA GLN A 70 -4.29 14.48 -7.43
C GLN A 70 -5.53 13.91 -6.72
N LYS A 71 -6.25 13.00 -7.37
CA LYS A 71 -7.41 12.30 -6.79
C LYS A 71 -7.00 11.45 -5.59
N LEU A 72 -5.90 10.71 -5.71
CA LEU A 72 -5.39 9.85 -4.65
C LEU A 72 -4.89 10.69 -3.45
N LEU A 73 -4.19 11.79 -3.68
CA LEU A 73 -3.81 12.72 -2.61
C LEU A 73 -5.03 13.29 -1.89
N LYS A 74 -6.08 13.66 -2.64
CA LYS A 74 -7.33 14.13 -2.05
C LYS A 74 -8.00 13.05 -1.19
N GLU A 75 -8.02 11.80 -1.66
CA GLU A 75 -8.50 10.65 -0.88
C GLU A 75 -7.71 10.47 0.42
N ILE A 76 -6.38 10.46 0.32
CA ILE A 76 -5.45 10.34 1.44
C ILE A 76 -5.67 11.47 2.46
N HIS A 77 -5.77 12.72 2.01
CA HIS A 77 -5.96 13.87 2.90
C HIS A 77 -7.32 13.87 3.61
N ASN A 78 -8.37 13.41 2.94
CA ASN A 78 -9.72 13.37 3.48
C ASN A 78 -10.01 12.14 4.33
N ARG A 79 -9.10 11.15 4.33
CA ARG A 79 -9.28 9.92 5.11
C ARG A 79 -9.07 10.19 6.59
N THR A 80 -10.15 10.15 7.37
CA THR A 80 -10.13 10.20 8.85
C THR A 80 -10.52 8.87 9.46
N GLN A 81 -10.06 8.55 10.66
CA GLN A 81 -10.47 7.34 11.39
C GLN A 81 -11.97 7.39 11.68
N ALA A 82 -12.71 6.35 11.31
CA ALA A 82 -14.12 6.26 11.64
C ALA A 82 -14.33 5.93 13.13
N PHE A 83 -15.47 6.33 13.70
CA PHE A 83 -15.75 6.15 15.14
C PHE A 83 -15.62 4.70 15.66
N ARG A 84 -15.97 3.71 14.83
CA ARG A 84 -15.88 2.27 15.17
C ARG A 84 -14.75 1.54 14.45
N GLU A 85 -13.88 2.28 13.77
CA GLU A 85 -12.77 1.70 13.06
C GLU A 85 -11.58 1.55 14.01
N SER A 86 -11.04 0.32 14.09
CA SER A 86 -9.84 0.07 14.87
C SER A 86 -8.66 0.85 14.33
N VAL A 87 -7.76 1.23 15.23
CA VAL A 87 -6.61 2.05 14.85
C VAL A 87 -5.68 1.32 13.89
N ILE A 88 -5.53 0.00 14.04
CA ILE A 88 -4.76 -0.83 13.11
C ILE A 88 -5.37 -0.78 11.71
N LEU A 89 -6.69 -0.91 11.58
CA LEU A 89 -7.35 -0.86 10.29
C LEU A 89 -7.19 0.52 9.64
N TYR A 90 -7.39 1.58 10.42
CA TYR A 90 -7.15 2.94 9.94
C TYR A 90 -5.71 3.12 9.42
N LEU A 91 -4.70 2.74 10.20
CA LEU A 91 -3.28 2.91 9.83
C LEU A 91 -2.87 2.15 8.56
N THR A 92 -3.66 1.17 8.10
CA THR A 92 -3.43 0.52 6.80
C THR A 92 -3.57 1.48 5.62
N MET A 93 -4.26 2.63 5.78
CA MET A 93 -4.37 3.62 4.69
C MET A 93 -3.01 4.20 4.30
N ARG A 94 -1.96 4.06 5.13
CA ARG A 94 -0.60 4.44 4.75
C ARG A 94 -0.15 3.78 3.44
N ASN A 95 -0.70 2.61 3.11
CA ASN A 95 -0.39 1.89 1.87
C ASN A 95 -0.87 2.65 0.61
N LEU A 96 -1.79 3.61 0.76
CA LEU A 96 -2.22 4.47 -0.34
C LEU A 96 -1.10 5.36 -0.85
N PHE A 97 -0.18 5.81 0.02
CA PHE A 97 0.98 6.61 -0.39
C PHE A 97 1.90 5.85 -1.35
N ASN A 98 2.01 4.52 -1.20
CA ASN A 98 2.83 3.68 -2.08
C ASN A 98 2.32 3.62 -3.52
N ARG A 99 1.09 4.10 -3.77
CA ARG A 99 0.48 4.13 -5.10
C ARG A 99 0.79 5.41 -5.86
N LEU A 100 1.23 6.47 -5.16
CA LEU A 100 1.61 7.75 -5.76
C LEU A 100 2.85 7.58 -6.64
N SER A 101 3.02 8.47 -7.61
CA SER A 101 4.21 8.49 -8.45
C SER A 101 5.41 9.09 -7.71
N ASP A 102 5.14 10.08 -6.85
CA ASP A 102 6.08 10.66 -5.90
C ASP A 102 5.61 10.34 -4.48
N ILE A 103 6.42 9.55 -3.76
CA ILE A 103 6.06 9.06 -2.42
C ILE A 103 6.54 10.10 -1.41
N PRO A 104 5.64 10.72 -0.62
CA PRO A 104 6.03 11.66 0.41
C PRO A 104 6.96 11.05 1.46
N SER A 105 7.66 11.90 2.21
CA SER A 105 8.53 11.43 3.30
C SER A 105 7.74 10.73 4.40
N GLU A 106 8.40 9.81 5.11
CA GLU A 106 7.77 9.09 6.25
C GLU A 106 7.25 10.07 7.31
N ILE A 107 7.97 11.16 7.56
CA ILE A 107 7.55 12.23 8.47
C ILE A 107 6.21 12.85 8.02
N SER A 108 6.05 13.10 6.71
CA SER A 108 4.80 13.64 6.15
C SER A 108 3.64 12.66 6.34
N HIS A 109 3.90 11.36 6.13
CA HIS A 109 2.91 10.32 6.37
C HIS A 109 2.49 10.27 7.85
N LEU A 110 3.46 10.33 8.78
CA LEU A 110 3.20 10.33 10.23
C LEU A 110 2.37 11.53 10.65
N HIS A 111 2.71 12.73 10.19
CA HIS A 111 1.95 13.94 10.50
C HIS A 111 0.50 13.84 10.03
N LEU A 112 0.27 13.38 8.79
CA LEU A 112 -1.09 13.24 8.26
C LEU A 112 -1.88 12.19 9.04
N ASN A 113 -1.30 11.01 9.26
CA ASN A 113 -1.94 9.93 9.99
C ASN A 113 -2.35 10.39 11.39
N ARG A 114 -1.44 11.05 12.12
CA ARG A 114 -1.69 11.57 13.46
C ARG A 114 -2.81 12.61 13.48
N ARG A 115 -2.85 13.52 12.50
CA ARG A 115 -3.90 14.55 12.39
C ARG A 115 -5.30 13.96 12.12
N ASN A 116 -5.35 12.84 11.42
CA ASN A 116 -6.59 12.28 10.92
C ASN A 116 -7.14 11.12 11.80
N LEU A 117 -6.42 10.74 12.87
CA LEU A 117 -6.92 9.83 13.92
C LEU A 117 -8.07 10.46 14.72
N LEU A 118 -8.83 9.65 15.46
CA LEU A 118 -9.84 10.18 16.38
C LEU A 118 -9.19 11.07 17.47
N PRO A 119 -9.87 12.12 17.96
CA PRO A 119 -9.32 13.08 18.93
C PRO A 119 -8.71 12.42 20.18
N ALA A 120 -9.32 11.34 20.68
CA ALA A 120 -8.81 10.61 21.84
C ALA A 120 -7.36 10.14 21.63
N PHE A 121 -7.06 9.53 20.48
CA PHE A 121 -5.68 9.14 20.14
C PHE A 121 -4.77 10.38 20.00
N GLN A 122 -5.24 11.46 19.36
CA GLN A 122 -4.44 12.67 19.16
C GLN A 122 -3.92 13.25 20.47
N THR A 123 -4.78 13.30 21.51
CA THR A 123 -4.42 13.78 22.84
C THR A 123 -3.33 12.93 23.48
N HIS A 124 -3.42 11.60 23.39
CA HIS A 124 -2.37 10.72 23.93
C HIS A 124 -1.06 10.85 23.14
N LEU A 125 -1.14 10.90 21.81
CA LEU A 125 0.03 11.05 20.94
C LEU A 125 0.73 12.41 21.12
N ALA A 126 0.04 13.43 21.64
CA ALA A 126 0.63 14.73 21.99
C ALA A 126 1.79 14.63 23.00
N LEU A 127 1.78 13.57 23.82
CA LEU A 127 2.76 13.35 24.88
C LEU A 127 4.04 12.65 24.41
N HIS A 128 4.09 12.23 23.14
CA HIS A 128 5.16 11.41 22.61
C HIS A 128 5.83 12.06 21.38
N ASP A 129 7.16 12.01 21.35
CA ASP A 129 7.97 12.31 20.16
C ASP A 129 8.05 11.04 19.28
N ILE A 130 7.20 10.99 18.25
CA ILE A 130 7.01 9.82 17.40
C ILE A 130 7.78 10.01 16.10
N LYS A 131 8.72 9.11 15.82
CA LYS A 131 9.62 9.19 14.65
C LYS A 131 9.38 8.11 13.61
N THR A 132 8.64 7.06 13.98
CA THR A 132 8.39 5.92 13.09
C THR A 132 6.94 5.46 13.15
N PHE A 133 6.49 4.79 12.09
CA PHE A 133 5.15 4.18 12.08
C PHE A 133 4.96 3.08 13.12
N THR A 134 6.04 2.35 13.43
CA THR A 134 5.99 1.31 14.48
C THR A 134 5.64 1.95 15.82
N GLN A 135 6.33 3.03 16.19
CA GLN A 135 6.03 3.77 17.43
C GLN A 135 4.60 4.31 17.45
N LEU A 136 4.12 4.89 16.33
CA LEU A 136 2.74 5.34 16.20
C LEU A 136 1.75 4.21 16.47
N SER A 137 1.95 3.05 15.81
CA SER A 137 1.09 1.88 15.93
C SER A 137 1.05 1.33 17.35
N ASP A 138 2.21 1.21 18.00
CA ASP A 138 2.33 0.64 19.34
C ASP A 138 1.62 1.51 20.40
N ILE A 139 1.82 2.83 20.33
CA ILE A 139 1.16 3.77 21.25
C ILE A 139 -0.36 3.75 21.00
N CYS A 140 -0.79 3.84 19.75
CA CYS A 140 -2.21 3.80 19.40
C CYS A 140 -2.89 2.52 19.88
N THR A 141 -2.27 1.36 19.70
CA THR A 141 -2.81 0.06 20.15
C THR A 141 -2.93 0.00 21.67
N THR A 142 -1.99 0.61 22.39
CA THR A 142 -2.04 0.71 23.85
C THR A 142 -3.19 1.60 24.30
N VAL A 143 -3.39 2.75 23.65
CA VAL A 143 -4.50 3.67 23.92
C VAL A 143 -5.84 3.02 23.64
N GLU A 144 -5.99 2.33 22.51
CA GLU A 144 -7.22 1.63 22.13
C GLU A 144 -7.65 0.64 23.22
N ARG A 145 -6.70 -0.17 23.72
CA ARG A 145 -6.96 -1.11 24.83
C ARG A 145 -7.44 -0.44 26.11
N VAL A 146 -6.95 0.76 26.42
CA VAL A 146 -7.33 1.53 27.63
C VAL A 146 -8.68 2.22 27.44
N LEU A 147 -9.04 2.60 26.21
CA LEU A 147 -10.35 3.20 25.91
C LEU A 147 -11.47 2.15 25.86
N ASP A 148 -11.13 0.91 25.49
CA ASP A 148 -12.07 -0.22 25.42
C ASP A 148 -12.26 -0.93 26.78
N SER A 149 -11.44 -0.62 27.79
CA SER A 149 -11.51 -1.17 29.15
C SER A 149 -12.40 -0.36 30.08
#